data_AF-A0A6J7VXQ9-F1
#
_entry.id   AF-A0A6J7VXQ9-F1
#
_cell.length_a   1.000
_cell.length_b   1.000
_cell.length_c   1.000
_cell.angle_alpha   90.00
_cell.angle_beta   90.00
_cell.angle_gamma   90.00
#
_symmetry.space_group_name_H-M   'P 1'
#
loop_
_entity.id
_entity.type
_entity.pdbx_description
1 polymer ?
#
loop_
_entity_poly.entity_id
_entity_poly.type
_entity_poly.pdbx_seq_one_letter_code
_entity_poly.pdbx_strand_id
1 'polypeptide(L)' 'MTAEISDGAGELGFYSPHSWWPLPVALSMCVAGMGLLIGWWLTLIGISVLIISIIGMVTEYEKPLTNSSH' A
#
# COMPACT_ATOMS: atom_id res chain seq x y z
N MET A 1 34.91 -12.93 -13.41
CA MET A 1 33.71 -13.71 -13.78
C MET A 1 32.80 -12.76 -14.55
N THR A 2 32.45 -13.11 -15.79
CA THR A 2 31.48 -12.34 -16.60
C THR A 2 30.12 -13.01 -16.40
N ALA A 3 29.11 -12.26 -15.97
CA ALA A 3 27.75 -12.76 -15.87
C ALA A 3 27.07 -12.68 -17.25
N GLU A 4 26.35 -13.74 -17.63
CA GLU A 4 25.58 -13.78 -18.88
C GLU A 4 24.16 -13.28 -18.65
N ILE A 5 23.50 -12.78 -19.70
CA ILE A 5 22.10 -12.33 -19.63
C ILE A 5 21.18 -13.49 -19.21
N SER A 6 21.55 -14.72 -19.56
CA SER A 6 20.84 -15.94 -19.14
C SER A 6 20.86 -16.15 -17.64
N ASP A 7 21.86 -15.62 -16.91
CA ASP A 7 21.95 -15.75 -15.46
C ASP A 7 20.85 -14.97 -14.74
N GLY A 8 20.19 -14.01 -15.42
CA GLY A 8 19.08 -13.20 -14.91
C GLY A 8 17.69 -13.62 -15.39
N ALA A 9 17.58 -14.68 -16.19
CA ALA A 9 16.32 -15.11 -16.83
C ALA A 9 15.34 -15.87 -15.90
N GLY A 10 15.50 -15.74 -14.59
CA GLY A 10 14.55 -16.29 -13.60
C GLY A 10 13.28 -15.45 -13.48
N GLU A 11 12.30 -15.93 -12.70
CA GLU A 11 11.10 -15.14 -12.43
C GLU A 11 11.42 -13.93 -11.54
N LEU A 12 11.02 -12.74 -11.99
CA LEU A 12 11.28 -11.46 -11.30
C LEU A 12 10.41 -11.25 -10.05
N GLY A 13 9.40 -12.08 -9.83
CA GLY A 13 8.43 -11.96 -8.76
C GLY A 13 7.12 -11.28 -9.19
N PHE A 14 6.28 -10.97 -8.21
CA PHE A 14 4.97 -10.35 -8.45
C PHE A 14 5.08 -8.82 -8.48
N TYR A 15 4.49 -8.21 -9.50
CA TYR A 15 4.27 -6.78 -9.59
C TYR A 15 2.79 -6.49 -9.77
N SER A 16 2.30 -5.49 -9.05
CA SER A 16 0.96 -4.94 -9.24
C SER A 16 0.76 -4.47 -10.69
N PRO A 17 -0.24 -4.98 -11.44
CA PRO A 17 -0.55 -4.46 -12.77
C PRO A 17 -1.11 -3.03 -12.72
N HIS A 18 -1.89 -2.73 -11.68
CA HIS A 18 -2.34 -1.40 -11.31
C HIS A 18 -2.63 -1.38 -9.80
N SER A 19 -2.33 -0.26 -9.14
CA SER A 19 -2.73 -0.02 -7.76
C SER A 19 -3.10 1.45 -7.60
N TRP A 20 -4.33 1.70 -7.16
CA TRP A 20 -4.79 3.07 -6.89
C TRP A 20 -4.49 3.51 -5.45
N TRP A 21 -4.14 2.57 -4.57
CA TRP A 21 -3.93 2.82 -3.14
C TRP A 21 -2.74 3.72 -2.74
N PRO A 22 -1.66 3.86 -3.52
CA PRO A 22 -0.59 4.82 -3.20
C PRO A 22 -1.09 6.27 -3.13
N LEU A 23 -2.12 6.62 -3.91
CA LEU A 23 -2.70 7.95 -3.94
C LEU A 23 -3.40 8.36 -2.62
N PRO A 24 -4.37 7.59 -2.07
CA PRO A 24 -4.96 7.90 -0.77
C PRO A 24 -3.95 7.81 0.38
N VAL A 25 -2.92 6.95 0.31
CA VAL A 25 -1.82 6.93 1.30
C VAL A 25 -1.04 8.24 1.30
N ALA A 26 -0.63 8.72 0.12
CA ALA A 26 0.09 9.99 0.02
C ALA A 26 -0.78 11.17 0.47
N LEU A 27 -2.05 11.21 0.04
CA LEU A 27 -2.98 12.27 0.41
C LEU A 27 -3.23 12.32 1.93
N SER A 28 -3.48 11.17 2.56
CA SER A 28 -3.71 11.09 4.01
C SER A 28 -2.46 11.47 4.81
N MET A 29 -1.27 11.12 4.34
CA MET A 29 -0.01 11.58 4.94
C MET A 29 0.17 13.11 4.82
N CYS A 30 -0.15 13.69 3.66
CA CYS A 30 -0.16 15.14 3.49
C CYS A 30 -1.14 15.83 4.44
N VAL A 31 -2.35 15.28 4.60
CA VAL A 31 -3.37 15.80 5.54
C VAL A 31 -2.89 15.68 6.99
N ALA A 32 -2.30 14.55 7.38
CA ALA A 32 -1.74 14.36 8.72
C ALA A 32 -0.62 15.37 9.01
N GLY A 33 0.29 15.59 8.05
CA GLY A 33 1.35 16.60 8.15
C GLY A 33 0.82 18.03 8.22
N MET A 34 -0.16 18.37 7.38
CA MET A 34 -0.84 19.67 7.42
C MET A 34 -1.61 19.87 8.74
N GLY A 35 -2.11 18.79 9.34
CA GLY A 35 -2.71 18.80 10.68
C GLY A 35 -1.78 19.32 11.77
N LEU A 36 -0.48 19.10 11.65
CA LEU A 36 0.49 19.65 12.62
C LEU A 36 0.52 21.19 12.61
N LEU A 37 0.16 21.81 11.48
CA LEU A 37 0.11 23.27 11.32
C LEU A 37 -1.25 23.85 11.71
N ILE A 38 -2.35 23.16 11.38
CA ILE A 38 -3.73 23.65 11.57
C ILE A 38 -4.25 23.33 12.98
N GLY A 39 -3.97 22.13 13.48
CA GLY A 39 -4.44 21.68 14.79
C GLY A 39 -4.45 20.16 14.97
N TRP A 40 -4.26 19.71 16.21
CA TRP A 40 -4.10 18.29 16.56
C TRP A 40 -5.28 17.41 16.12
N TRP A 41 -6.50 17.94 16.08
CA TRP A 41 -7.69 17.21 15.63
C TRP A 41 -7.59 16.77 14.16
N LEU A 42 -7.01 17.59 13.28
CA LEU A 42 -6.85 17.27 11.87
C LEU A 42 -5.78 16.19 11.66
N THR A 43 -4.77 16.18 12.53
CA THR A 43 -3.74 15.13 12.55
C THR A 43 -4.37 13.77 12.87
N LEU A 44 -5.27 13.70 13.85
CA LEU A 44 -5.99 12.46 14.17
C LEU A 44 -6.84 11.95 13.01
N ILE A 45 -7.53 12.85 12.31
CA ILE A 45 -8.29 12.50 11.10
C ILE A 45 -7.34 11.96 10.03
N GLY A 46 -6.25 12.68 9.73
CA GLY A 46 -5.26 12.27 8.74
C GLY A 46 -4.67 10.89 9.05
N ILE A 47 -4.28 10.64 10.29
CA ILE A 47 -3.77 9.33 10.75
C ILE A 47 -4.83 8.24 10.60
N SER A 48 -6.08 8.50 10.98
CA SER A 48 -7.15 7.49 10.86
C SER A 48 -7.38 7.07 9.41
N VAL A 49 -7.40 8.02 8.47
CA VAL A 49 -7.53 7.74 7.03
C VAL A 49 -6.28 7.07 6.48
N LEU A 50 -5.09 7.44 6.97
CA LEU A 50 -3.82 6.81 6.60
C LEU A 50 -3.81 5.32 6.96
N ILE A 51 -4.25 4.97 8.17
CA ILE A 51 -4.34 3.57 8.61
C ILE A 51 -5.25 2.77 7.67
N ILE A 52 -6.44 3.29 7.36
CA ILE A 52 -7.39 2.63 6.45
C ILE A 52 -6.78 2.45 5.05
N SER A 53 -6.08 3.47 4.55
CA SER A 53 -5.43 3.45 3.24
C SER A 53 -4.30 2.41 3.18
N ILE A 54 -3.51 2.28 4.24
CA ILE A 54 -2.44 1.27 4.36
C ILE A 54 -3.05 -0.13 4.40
N ILE A 55 -4.12 -0.34 5.19
CA ILE A 55 -4.80 -1.64 5.24
C ILE A 55 -5.31 -2.02 3.85
N GLY A 56 -5.96 -1.10 3.13
CA GLY A 56 -6.41 -1.31 1.76
C GLY A 56 -5.27 -1.67 0.81
N MET A 57 -4.16 -0.93 0.87
CA MET A 57 -2.96 -1.17 0.04
C MET A 57 -2.34 -2.55 0.30
N VAL A 58 -2.20 -2.94 1.57
CA VAL A 58 -1.56 -4.22 1.95
C VAL A 58 -2.45 -5.40 1.60
N THR A 59 -3.77 -5.24 1.74
CA THR A 59 -4.75 -6.32 1.49
C THR A 59 -5.21 -6.42 0.04
N GLU A 60 -4.74 -5.54 -0.86
CA GLU A 60 -5.22 -5.45 -2.26
C GLU A 60 -5.13 -6.78 -3.02
N TYR A 61 -4.10 -7.59 -2.75
CA TYR A 61 -3.87 -8.87 -3.43
C TYR A 61 -4.18 -10.10 -2.56
N GLU A 62 -4.65 -9.87 -1.34
CA GLU A 62 -5.02 -10.94 -0.41
C GLU A 62 -6.41 -11.47 -0.77
N LYS A 63 -6.52 -12.80 -0.93
CA LYS A 63 -7.79 -13.46 -1.21
C LYS A 63 -8.36 -14.01 0.10
N PRO A 64 -9.60 -13.67 0.48
CA PRO A 64 -10.23 -14.34 1.62
C PRO A 64 -10.37 -15.83 1.32
N LEU A 65 -9.92 -16.68 2.26
CA LEU A 65 -10.09 -18.13 2.18
C LEU A 65 -11.59 -18.46 2.34
N THR A 66 -12.31 -18.59 1.24
CA THR A 66 -13.63 -19.23 1.24
C THR A 66 -13.44 -20.72 1.47
N ASN A 67 -13.38 -21.14 2.74
CA ASN A 67 -13.58 -22.55 3.10
C ASN A 67 -15.09 -22.82 3.14
N SER A 68 -15.68 -23.13 1.98
CA SER A 68 -17.01 -23.73 1.91
C SER A 68 -16.87 -25.25 1.97
N SER A 69 -16.84 -25.80 3.19
CA SER A 69 -17.00 -27.24 3.43
C SER A 69 -18.23 -27.44 4.28
N HIS A 70 -19.38 -27.54 3.60
CA HIS A 70 -20.60 -28.15 4.10
C HIS A 70 -21.24 -28.94 2.96
#